data_AF-Q6CRX2-F1
#
_entry.id   AF-Q6CRX2-F1
#
_cell.length_a   1.000
_cell.length_b   1.000
_cell.length_c   1.000
_cell.angle_alpha   90.00
_cell.angle_beta   90.00
_cell.angle_gamma   90.00
#
_symmetry.space_group_name_H-M   'P 1'
#
loop_
_entity.id
_entity.type
_entity.pdbx_description
1 polymer ?
#
loop_
_entity_poly.entity_id
_entity_poly.type
_entity_poly.pdbx_seq_one_letter_code
_entity_poly.pdbx_strand_id
1 'polypeptide(L)'
;MIRSFAFPSYPRGFLGLRTLHTSRILYNDMETVHIRDTNHFRQRLMDEGKFSEEQSNVIVNIMIDALRGGVAHVSQDLASREKLTKLTYQQRVDFSKLREQLLTADRSEIHNLQNEHERIRKDLETMRNKLREEITKANAGFKLDLSLEKGRIREESSHHDMQIKEIDTRIDQEVTNMKMQIDSVKTQVMQWLIGVCTGTFALVLAYVRLLT
;
A
#
# COMPACT_ATOMS: atom_id res chain seq x y z
N MET A 1 13.69 -9.42 34.21
CA MET A 1 13.01 -10.67 33.84
C MET A 1 12.98 -10.74 32.31
N ILE A 2 14.03 -11.28 31.70
CA ILE A 2 14.25 -11.30 30.24
C ILE A 2 13.75 -12.65 29.72
N ARG A 3 12.61 -12.65 29.02
CA ARG A 3 12.07 -13.87 28.39
C ARG A 3 12.80 -14.11 27.07
N SER A 4 13.66 -15.12 27.08
CA SER A 4 14.26 -15.74 25.90
C SER A 4 13.16 -16.31 24.99
N PHE A 5 13.07 -15.81 23.75
CA PHE A 5 12.25 -16.39 22.70
C PHE A 5 13.01 -17.55 22.06
N ALA A 6 12.57 -18.78 22.36
CA ALA A 6 13.06 -20.00 21.73
C ALA A 6 12.44 -20.14 20.33
N PHE A 7 13.28 -20.26 19.29
CA PHE A 7 12.85 -20.65 17.95
C PHE A 7 12.58 -22.17 17.91
N PRO A 8 11.52 -22.65 17.23
CA PRO A 8 11.29 -24.08 17.07
C PRO A 8 12.31 -24.67 16.09
N SER A 9 13.02 -25.70 16.55
CA SER A 9 13.96 -26.48 15.76
C SER A 9 13.18 -27.51 14.94
N TYR A 10 13.08 -27.32 13.62
CA TYR A 10 12.52 -28.33 12.73
C TYR A 10 13.49 -29.53 12.60
N PRO A 11 12.98 -30.78 12.59
CA PRO A 11 13.81 -31.96 12.38
C PRO A 11 14.39 -31.94 10.96
N ARG A 12 15.72 -32.07 10.86
CA ARG A 12 16.42 -32.29 9.58
C ARG A 12 15.92 -33.58 8.95
N GLY A 13 15.04 -33.45 7.97
CA GLY A 13 14.65 -34.55 7.09
C GLY A 13 15.90 -35.14 6.43
N PHE A 14 16.09 -36.43 6.66
CA PHE A 14 17.12 -37.28 6.10
C PHE A 14 17.08 -37.16 4.57
N LEU A 15 17.97 -36.36 3.99
CA LEU A 15 18.25 -36.40 2.55
C LEU A 15 18.91 -37.75 2.28
N GLY A 16 18.10 -38.74 1.89
CA GLY A 16 18.60 -39.94 1.24
C GLY A 16 19.39 -39.49 0.01
N LEU A 17 20.72 -39.50 0.14
CA LEU A 17 21.64 -39.35 -0.98
C LEU A 17 21.30 -40.44 -1.99
N ARG A 18 20.53 -40.06 -3.02
CA ARG A 18 20.49 -40.83 -4.26
C ARG A 18 21.88 -40.73 -4.85
N THR A 19 22.66 -41.78 -4.64
CA THR A 19 23.92 -42.06 -5.32
C THR A 19 23.64 -42.02 -6.82
N LEU A 20 23.96 -40.89 -7.44
CA LEU A 20 24.00 -40.78 -8.89
C LEU A 20 25.11 -41.72 -9.35
N HIS A 21 24.74 -42.81 -10.01
CA HIS A 21 25.68 -43.65 -10.72
C HIS A 21 26.42 -42.78 -11.73
N THR A 22 27.68 -42.46 -11.42
CA THR A 22 28.64 -41.96 -12.39
C THR A 22 29.06 -43.16 -13.23
N SER A 23 28.48 -43.28 -14.42
CA SER A 23 28.96 -44.21 -15.43
C SER A 23 30.30 -43.68 -15.92
N ARG A 24 31.38 -44.38 -15.54
CA ARG A 24 32.72 -44.17 -16.08
C ARG A 24 32.65 -44.33 -17.61
N ILE A 25 32.88 -43.25 -18.34
CA ILE A 25 32.95 -43.27 -19.81
C ILE A 25 34.25 -43.98 -20.19
N LEU A 26 34.13 -45.22 -20.66
CA LEU A 26 35.21 -45.91 -21.36
C LEU A 26 35.17 -45.45 -22.82
N TYR A 27 35.96 -44.43 -23.14
CA TYR A 27 36.40 -44.20 -24.51
C TYR A 27 37.33 -45.35 -24.88
N ASN A 28 36.79 -46.35 -25.58
CA ASN A 28 37.62 -47.23 -26.39
C ASN A 28 37.33 -46.90 -27.85
N ASP A 29 38.38 -46.40 -28.49
CA ASP A 29 38.46 -46.07 -29.90
C ASP A 29 37.89 -47.22 -30.73
N MET A 30 36.83 -46.92 -31.48
CA MET A 30 36.24 -47.84 -32.44
C MET A 30 36.97 -47.73 -33.77
N GLU A 31 38.29 -47.83 -33.74
CA GLU A 31 39.11 -47.75 -34.94
C GLU A 31 39.30 -49.15 -35.52
N THR A 32 38.43 -49.48 -36.47
CA THR A 32 38.50 -50.63 -37.40
C THR A 32 38.46 -52.02 -36.76
N VAL A 33 37.38 -52.77 -37.02
CA VAL A 33 37.33 -54.21 -36.76
C VAL A 33 38.26 -54.93 -37.73
N HIS A 34 39.54 -54.97 -37.40
CA HIS A 34 40.51 -55.80 -38.07
C HIS A 34 40.36 -57.22 -37.52
N ILE A 35 39.69 -58.09 -38.28
CA ILE A 35 39.59 -59.52 -37.95
C ILE A 35 40.99 -60.11 -38.14
N ARG A 36 41.75 -60.17 -37.05
CA ARG A 36 43.05 -60.85 -37.03
C ARG A 36 42.78 -62.34 -37.19
N ASP A 37 43.50 -62.97 -38.12
CA ASP A 37 43.62 -64.42 -38.30
C ASP A 37 42.57 -65.15 -39.17
N THR A 38 42.07 -64.50 -40.23
CA THR A 38 41.23 -65.14 -41.25
C THR A 38 41.86 -66.39 -41.90
N ASN A 39 43.18 -66.37 -42.08
CA ASN A 39 43.95 -67.50 -42.63
C ASN A 39 43.99 -68.71 -41.68
N HIS A 40 44.14 -68.45 -40.38
CA HIS A 40 44.21 -69.49 -39.36
C HIS A 40 42.87 -70.23 -39.21
N PHE A 41 41.74 -69.50 -39.29
CA PHE A 41 40.41 -70.12 -39.27
C PHE A 41 40.15 -71.02 -40.50
N ARG A 42 40.64 -70.63 -41.68
CA ARG A 42 40.56 -71.49 -42.88
C ARG A 42 41.36 -72.76 -42.72
N GLN A 43 42.60 -72.64 -42.25
CA GLN A 43 43.49 -73.79 -42.09
C GLN A 43 42.93 -74.79 -41.07
N ARG A 44 42.35 -74.31 -39.96
CA ARG A 44 41.65 -75.18 -38.99
C ARG A 44 40.41 -75.86 -39.55
N LEU A 45 39.63 -75.20 -40.40
CA LEU A 45 38.46 -75.82 -41.05
C LEU A 45 38.87 -76.93 -42.02
N MET A 46 40.03 -76.77 -42.68
CA MET A 46 40.59 -77.79 -43.57
C MET A 46 41.19 -78.98 -42.79
N ASP A 47 41.96 -78.71 -41.74
CA ASP A 47 42.67 -79.74 -40.96
C ASP A 47 41.75 -80.54 -40.02
N GLU A 48 40.87 -79.86 -39.26
CA GLU A 48 40.00 -80.50 -38.27
C GLU A 48 38.65 -80.94 -38.87
N GLY A 49 38.11 -80.15 -39.82
CA GLY A 49 36.77 -80.35 -40.37
C GLY A 49 36.72 -81.16 -41.67
N LYS A 50 37.87 -81.43 -42.31
CA LYS A 50 37.98 -82.08 -43.64
C LYS A 50 37.17 -81.41 -44.74
N PHE A 51 36.96 -80.09 -44.64
CA PHE A 51 36.26 -79.31 -45.65
C PHE A 51 37.19 -78.98 -46.83
N SER A 52 36.63 -78.89 -48.04
CA SER A 52 37.37 -78.41 -49.22
C SER A 52 37.81 -76.95 -49.02
N GLU A 53 38.90 -76.54 -49.67
CA GLU A 53 39.44 -75.18 -49.60
C GLU A 53 38.40 -74.12 -49.99
N GLU A 54 37.60 -74.39 -51.03
CA GLU A 54 36.50 -73.53 -51.44
C GLU A 54 35.41 -73.42 -50.37
N GLN A 55 35.03 -74.53 -49.74
CA GLN A 55 34.01 -74.55 -48.69
C GLN A 55 34.46 -73.79 -47.44
N SER A 56 35.72 -73.96 -47.05
CA SER A 56 36.32 -73.26 -45.91
C SER A 56 36.42 -71.75 -46.15
N ASN A 57 36.71 -71.33 -47.39
CA ASN A 57 36.69 -69.92 -47.79
C ASN A 57 35.28 -69.32 -47.67
N VAL A 58 34.25 -70.02 -48.17
CA VAL A 58 32.86 -69.54 -48.12
C VAL A 58 32.38 -69.39 -46.67
N ILE A 59 32.64 -70.38 -45.81
CA ILE A 59 32.22 -70.33 -44.39
C ILE A 59 32.89 -69.17 -43.66
N VAL A 60 34.20 -68.98 -43.86
CA VAL A 60 34.93 -67.88 -43.21
C VAL A 60 34.46 -66.52 -43.72
N ASN A 61 34.16 -66.40 -45.02
CA ASN A 61 33.60 -65.16 -45.57
C ASN A 61 32.21 -64.84 -45.00
N ILE A 62 31.32 -65.84 -44.87
CA ILE A 62 30.01 -65.66 -44.22
C ILE A 62 30.17 -65.23 -42.75
N MET A 63 31.13 -65.81 -42.04
CA MET A 63 31.40 -65.45 -40.65
C MET A 63 31.95 -64.03 -40.51
N ILE A 64 32.81 -63.59 -41.44
CA ILE A 64 33.28 -62.20 -41.53
C ILE A 64 32.11 -61.26 -41.78
N ASP A 65 31.21 -61.60 -42.70
CA ASP A 65 30.06 -60.76 -43.04
C ASP A 65 29.06 -60.69 -41.89
N ALA A 66 28.81 -61.81 -41.19
CA ALA A 66 28.00 -61.85 -39.98
C ALA A 66 28.62 -61.03 -38.84
N LEU A 67 29.94 -61.12 -38.63
CA LEU A 67 30.66 -60.31 -37.64
C LEU A 67 30.64 -58.83 -37.98
N ARG A 68 30.84 -58.46 -39.24
CA ARG A 68 30.74 -57.08 -39.72
C ARG A 68 29.31 -56.53 -39.53
N GLY A 69 28.30 -57.32 -39.86
CA GLY A 69 26.89 -56.97 -39.63
C GLY A 69 26.55 -56.81 -38.14
N GLY A 70 27.05 -57.73 -37.29
CA GLY A 70 26.88 -57.66 -35.85
C GLY A 70 27.56 -56.45 -35.22
N VAL A 71 28.78 -56.12 -35.65
CA VAL A 71 29.48 -54.92 -35.19
C VAL A 71 28.78 -53.65 -35.67
N ALA A 72 28.34 -53.58 -36.94
CA ALA A 72 27.58 -52.43 -37.43
C ALA A 72 26.30 -52.19 -36.61
N HIS A 73 25.60 -53.27 -36.26
CA HIS A 73 24.41 -53.21 -35.41
C HIS A 73 24.72 -52.71 -33.98
N VAL A 74 25.79 -53.22 -33.35
CA VAL A 74 26.23 -52.76 -32.02
C VAL A 74 26.71 -51.31 -32.05
N SER A 75 27.41 -50.88 -33.10
CA SER A 75 27.80 -49.48 -33.29
C SER A 75 26.60 -48.55 -33.40
N GLN A 76 25.54 -48.98 -34.09
CA GLN A 76 24.31 -48.21 -34.22
C GLN A 76 23.58 -48.05 -32.87
N ASP A 77 23.56 -49.10 -32.04
CA ASP A 77 23.02 -49.03 -30.67
C ASP A 77 23.90 -48.16 -29.74
N LEU A 78 25.23 -48.24 -29.87
CA LEU A 78 26.17 -47.39 -29.13
C LEU A 78 26.04 -45.91 -29.53
N ALA A 79 25.87 -45.60 -30.82
CA ALA A 79 25.60 -44.24 -31.31
C ALA A 79 24.27 -43.70 -30.73
N SER A 80 23.28 -44.58 -30.52
CA SER A 80 22.05 -44.26 -29.80
C SER A 80 22.32 -43.92 -28.32
N ARG A 81 23.20 -44.66 -27.63
CA ARG A 81 23.59 -44.38 -26.23
C ARG A 81 24.41 -43.09 -26.09
N GLU A 82 25.29 -42.78 -27.04
CA GLU A 82 25.99 -41.50 -27.10
C GLU A 82 25.00 -40.34 -27.28
N LYS A 83 24.04 -40.48 -28.20
CA LYS A 83 22.97 -39.50 -28.41
C LYS A 83 22.11 -39.32 -27.16
N LEU A 84 21.77 -40.38 -26.44
CA LEU A 84 21.07 -40.31 -25.16
C LEU A 84 21.89 -39.58 -24.09
N THR A 85 23.20 -39.81 -24.05
CA THR A 85 24.11 -39.12 -23.11
C THR A 85 24.16 -37.62 -23.40
N LYS A 86 24.27 -37.24 -24.67
CA LYS A 86 24.22 -35.84 -25.12
C LYS A 86 22.89 -35.17 -24.80
N LEU A 87 21.76 -35.84 -25.06
CA LEU A 87 20.42 -35.35 -24.74
C LEU A 87 20.26 -35.12 -23.23
N THR A 88 20.71 -36.08 -22.42
CA THR A 88 20.68 -35.98 -20.95
C THR A 88 21.55 -34.82 -20.45
N TYR A 89 22.71 -34.61 -21.06
CA TYR A 89 23.58 -33.49 -20.72
C TYR A 89 22.93 -32.15 -21.07
N GLN A 90 22.35 -32.03 -22.27
CA GLN A 90 21.60 -30.83 -22.67
C GLN A 90 20.45 -30.52 -21.71
N GLN A 91 19.63 -31.53 -21.38
CA GLN A 91 18.57 -31.36 -20.38
C GLN A 91 19.10 -30.86 -19.04
N ARG A 92 20.22 -31.41 -18.53
CA ARG A 92 20.80 -30.94 -17.26
C ARG A 92 21.26 -29.49 -17.32
N VAL A 93 21.85 -29.07 -18.43
CA VAL A 93 22.25 -27.68 -18.65
C VAL A 93 21.02 -26.78 -18.70
N ASP A 94 19.98 -27.18 -19.43
CA ASP A 94 18.74 -26.40 -19.54
C ASP A 94 18.01 -26.28 -18.20
N PHE A 95 17.97 -27.36 -17.40
CA PHE A 95 17.45 -27.30 -16.04
C PHE A 95 18.26 -26.36 -15.13
N SER A 96 19.57 -26.33 -15.29
CA SER A 96 20.43 -25.42 -14.51
C SER A 96 20.16 -23.96 -14.89
N LYS A 97 20.01 -23.67 -16.19
CA LYS A 97 19.66 -22.33 -16.70
C LYS A 97 18.27 -21.88 -16.25
N LEU A 98 17.25 -22.75 -16.37
CA LEU A 98 15.89 -22.45 -15.92
C LEU A 98 15.85 -22.14 -14.42
N ARG A 99 16.58 -22.92 -13.62
CA ARG A 99 16.70 -22.67 -12.18
C ARG A 99 17.36 -21.31 -11.90
N GLU A 100 18.42 -20.97 -12.61
CA GLU A 100 19.10 -19.68 -12.46
C GLU A 100 18.20 -18.50 -12.84
N GLN A 101 17.49 -18.62 -13.97
CA GLN A 101 16.50 -17.63 -14.40
C GLN A 101 15.38 -17.46 -13.35
N LEU A 102 14.85 -18.57 -12.82
CA LEU A 102 13.82 -18.53 -11.80
C LEU A 102 14.32 -17.84 -10.52
N LEU A 103 15.51 -18.20 -10.03
CA LEU A 103 16.09 -17.59 -8.83
C LEU A 103 16.35 -16.09 -9.02
N THR A 104 16.79 -15.70 -10.22
CA THR A 104 17.04 -14.30 -10.55
C THR A 104 15.74 -13.50 -10.66
N ALA A 105 14.73 -14.08 -11.30
CA ALA A 105 13.40 -13.47 -11.41
C ALA A 105 12.74 -13.31 -10.03
N ASP A 106 12.76 -14.36 -9.21
CA ASP A 106 12.21 -14.34 -7.85
C ASP A 106 12.92 -13.30 -6.97
N ARG A 107 14.25 -13.24 -7.03
CA ARG A 107 15.02 -12.22 -6.31
C ARG A 107 14.69 -10.79 -6.77
N SER A 108 14.51 -10.61 -8.07
CA SER A 108 14.11 -9.32 -8.65
C SER A 108 12.70 -8.92 -8.21
N GLU A 109 11.76 -9.87 -8.24
CA GLU A 109 10.37 -9.65 -7.82
C GLU A 109 10.28 -9.31 -6.34
N ILE A 110 10.99 -10.04 -5.47
CA ILE A 110 11.08 -9.74 -4.05
C ILE A 110 11.65 -8.34 -3.82
N HIS A 111 12.70 -7.96 -4.54
CA HIS A 111 13.27 -6.62 -4.43
C HIS A 111 12.28 -5.53 -4.86
N ASN A 112 11.58 -5.73 -5.98
CA ASN A 112 10.54 -4.80 -6.44
C ASN A 112 9.38 -4.69 -5.45
N LEU A 113 8.91 -5.82 -4.90
CA LEU A 113 7.88 -5.84 -3.87
C LEU A 113 8.31 -5.10 -2.60
N GLN A 114 9.56 -5.27 -2.16
CA GLN A 114 10.10 -4.54 -1.02
C GLN A 114 10.15 -3.04 -1.27
N ASN A 115 10.60 -2.62 -2.46
CA ASN A 115 10.68 -1.21 -2.84
C ASN A 115 9.28 -0.58 -2.92
N GLU A 116 8.30 -1.25 -3.55
CA GLU A 116 6.93 -0.77 -3.63
C GLU A 116 6.27 -0.74 -2.24
N HIS A 117 6.52 -1.74 -1.39
CA HIS A 117 6.03 -1.75 -0.03
C HIS A 117 6.60 -0.57 0.79
N GLU A 118 7.89 -0.29 0.69
CA GLU A 118 8.51 0.87 1.35
C GLU A 118 7.96 2.19 0.83
N ARG A 119 7.77 2.31 -0.49
CA ARG A 119 7.16 3.48 -1.12
C ARG A 119 5.74 3.72 -0.62
N ILE A 120 4.88 2.69 -0.66
CA ILE A 120 3.49 2.77 -0.17
C ILE A 120 3.47 3.14 1.31
N ARG A 121 4.37 2.56 2.12
CA ARG A 121 4.49 2.89 3.54
C ARG A 121 4.85 4.37 3.75
N LYS A 122 5.79 4.90 2.98
CA LYS A 122 6.20 6.31 3.03
C LYS A 122 5.06 7.25 2.61
N ASP A 123 4.33 6.89 1.56
CA ASP A 123 3.18 7.67 1.08
C ASP A 123 2.06 7.68 2.12
N LEU A 124 1.79 6.54 2.76
CA LEU A 124 0.83 6.42 3.87
C LEU A 124 1.23 7.32 5.05
N GLU A 125 2.49 7.29 5.47
CA GLU A 125 2.97 8.14 6.56
C GLU A 125 2.88 9.64 6.21
N THR A 126 3.21 10.00 4.97
CA THR A 126 3.09 11.37 4.48
C THR A 126 1.63 11.83 4.49
N MET A 127 0.72 11.01 3.98
CA MET A 127 -0.71 11.30 3.96
C MET A 127 -1.29 11.40 5.37
N ARG A 128 -0.89 10.52 6.29
CA ARG A 128 -1.26 10.60 7.72
C ARG A 128 -0.86 11.94 8.31
N ASN A 129 0.37 12.40 8.05
CA ASN A 129 0.86 13.66 8.58
C ASN A 129 0.06 14.84 8.01
N LYS A 130 -0.13 14.89 6.69
CA LYS A 130 -0.96 15.92 6.05
C LYS A 130 -2.37 15.97 6.60
N LEU A 131 -3.03 14.81 6.76
CA LEU A 131 -4.37 14.75 7.32
C LEU A 131 -4.43 15.28 8.76
N ARG A 132 -3.44 14.94 9.60
CA ARG A 132 -3.37 15.49 10.96
C ARG A 132 -3.18 17.00 10.96
N GLU A 133 -2.35 17.50 10.07
CA GLU A 133 -2.09 18.94 9.93
C GLU A 133 -3.34 19.69 9.47
N GLU A 134 -4.04 19.18 8.46
CA GLU A 134 -5.31 19.75 7.98
C GLU A 134 -6.42 19.69 9.05
N ILE A 135 -6.55 18.59 9.80
CA ILE A 135 -7.49 18.50 10.93
C ILE A 135 -7.16 19.56 11.98
N THR A 136 -5.88 19.71 12.32
CA THR A 136 -5.43 20.68 13.33
C THR A 136 -5.71 22.11 12.87
N LYS A 137 -5.42 22.41 11.60
CA LYS A 137 -5.67 23.70 10.97
C LYS A 137 -7.17 24.01 10.90
N ALA A 138 -8.00 23.06 10.48
CA ALA A 138 -9.45 23.21 10.43
C ALA A 138 -10.04 23.44 11.82
N ASN A 139 -9.58 22.70 12.83
CA ASN A 139 -10.03 22.86 14.21
C ASN A 139 -9.61 24.22 14.79
N ALA A 140 -8.38 24.68 14.50
CA ALA A 140 -7.93 26.01 14.90
C ALA A 140 -8.75 27.13 14.21
N GLY A 141 -9.06 26.96 12.93
CA GLY A 141 -9.95 27.84 12.18
C GLY A 141 -11.33 27.91 12.80
N PHE A 142 -11.97 26.75 13.02
CA PHE A 142 -13.28 26.69 13.66
C PHE A 142 -13.32 27.32 15.05
N LYS A 143 -12.29 27.11 15.87
CA LYS A 143 -12.18 27.73 17.19
C LYS A 143 -12.04 29.25 17.09
N LEU A 144 -11.28 29.74 16.12
CA LEU A 144 -11.14 31.18 15.86
C LEU A 144 -12.48 31.76 15.39
N ASP A 145 -13.14 31.13 14.43
CA ASP A 145 -14.44 31.55 13.90
C ASP A 145 -15.47 31.68 15.03
N LEU A 146 -15.57 30.68 15.92
CA LEU A 146 -16.44 30.75 17.10
C LEU A 146 -16.04 31.87 18.05
N SER A 147 -14.75 32.12 18.23
CA SER A 147 -14.27 33.17 19.13
C SER A 147 -14.59 34.56 18.58
N LEU A 148 -14.44 34.77 17.27
CA LEU A 148 -14.81 35.99 16.59
C LEU A 148 -16.32 36.20 16.61
N GLU A 149 -17.10 35.16 16.30
CA GLU A 149 -18.57 35.25 16.32
C GLU A 149 -19.11 35.51 17.73
N LYS A 150 -18.53 34.87 18.76
CA LYS A 150 -18.84 35.18 20.16
C LYS A 150 -18.49 36.63 20.52
N GLY A 151 -17.37 37.14 20.01
CA GLY A 151 -17.01 38.55 20.14
C GLY A 151 -18.04 39.47 19.52
N ARG A 152 -18.42 39.19 18.27
CA ARG A 152 -19.42 39.94 17.50
C ARG A 152 -20.78 39.98 18.21
N ILE A 153 -21.28 38.82 18.66
CA ILE A 153 -22.54 38.74 19.41
C ILE A 153 -22.47 39.57 20.70
N ARG A 154 -21.32 39.55 21.40
CA ARG A 154 -21.14 40.33 22.62
C ARG A 154 -21.13 41.84 22.34
N GLU A 155 -20.46 42.28 21.28
CA GLU A 155 -20.44 43.68 20.86
C GLU A 155 -21.84 44.15 20.45
N GLU A 156 -22.56 43.35 19.66
CA GLU A 156 -23.95 43.62 19.26
C GLU A 156 -24.89 43.70 20.47
N SER A 157 -24.77 42.76 21.41
CA SER A 157 -25.51 42.80 22.67
C SER A 157 -25.18 44.05 23.50
N SER A 158 -23.90 44.41 23.62
CA SER A 158 -23.48 45.60 24.37
C SER A 158 -23.99 46.89 23.71
N HIS A 159 -24.05 46.92 22.38
CA HIS A 159 -24.59 48.03 21.62
C HIS A 159 -26.10 48.18 21.88
N HIS A 160 -26.86 47.08 21.84
CA HIS A 160 -28.28 47.10 22.19
C HIS A 160 -28.53 47.52 23.64
N ASP A 161 -27.74 47.03 24.61
CA ASP A 161 -27.85 47.45 26.00
C ASP A 161 -27.60 48.95 26.18
N MET A 162 -26.65 49.52 25.42
CA MET A 162 -26.38 50.96 25.43
C MET A 162 -27.53 51.76 24.84
N GLN A 163 -28.07 51.33 23.69
CA GLN A 163 -29.23 51.98 23.07
C GLN A 163 -30.46 51.93 23.97
N ILE A 164 -30.71 50.80 24.62
CA ILE A 164 -31.81 50.66 25.59
C ILE A 164 -31.64 51.66 26.73
N LYS A 165 -30.44 51.76 27.32
CA LYS A 165 -30.17 52.72 28.39
C LYS A 165 -30.33 54.17 27.92
N GLU A 166 -29.86 54.51 26.73
CA GLU A 166 -30.04 55.86 26.19
C GLU A 166 -31.53 56.18 26.03
N ILE A 167 -32.31 55.26 25.47
CA ILE A 167 -33.76 55.43 25.31
C ILE A 167 -34.43 55.57 26.69
N ASP A 168 -34.06 54.75 27.66
CA ASP A 168 -34.60 54.79 29.03
C ASP A 168 -34.33 56.16 29.67
N THR A 169 -33.11 56.69 29.54
CA THR A 169 -32.78 58.03 30.03
C THR A 169 -33.55 59.15 29.31
N ARG A 170 -33.81 59.01 28.00
CA ARG A 170 -34.63 59.96 27.25
C ARG A 170 -36.09 59.92 27.72
N ILE A 171 -36.63 58.73 27.96
CA ILE A 171 -37.99 58.55 28.50
C ILE A 171 -38.10 59.22 29.87
N ASP A 172 -37.15 59.00 30.78
CA ASP A 172 -37.15 59.62 32.11
C ASP A 172 -37.08 61.15 32.04
N GLN A 173 -36.29 61.70 31.12
CA GLN A 173 -36.23 63.14 30.86
C GLN A 173 -37.56 63.68 30.34
N GLU A 174 -38.18 63.00 29.36
CA GLU A 174 -39.50 63.39 28.83
C GLU A 174 -40.59 63.32 29.91
N VAL A 175 -40.59 62.28 30.75
CA VAL A 175 -41.50 62.14 31.89
C VAL A 175 -41.32 63.28 32.89
N THR A 176 -40.07 63.63 33.21
CA THR A 176 -39.78 64.74 34.13
C THR A 176 -40.20 66.08 33.53
N ASN A 177 -39.95 66.29 32.25
CA ASN A 177 -40.38 67.49 31.53
C ASN A 177 -41.91 67.63 31.52
N MET A 178 -42.64 66.55 31.22
CA MET A 178 -44.10 66.53 31.29
C MET A 178 -44.61 66.83 32.70
N LYS A 179 -44.00 66.26 33.75
CA LYS A 179 -44.35 66.56 35.15
C LYS A 179 -44.13 68.04 35.48
N MET A 180 -42.99 68.62 35.09
CA MET A 180 -42.71 70.04 35.30
C MET A 180 -43.73 70.94 34.57
N GLN A 181 -44.12 70.59 33.34
CA GLN A 181 -45.16 71.32 32.61
C GLN A 181 -46.51 71.24 33.34
N ILE A 182 -46.88 70.07 33.86
CA ILE A 182 -48.12 69.89 34.65
C ILE A 182 -48.07 70.75 35.93
N ASP A 183 -46.98 70.71 36.68
CA ASP A 183 -46.84 71.49 37.92
C ASP A 183 -46.84 73.00 37.63
N SER A 184 -46.19 73.43 36.54
CA SER A 184 -46.25 74.82 36.07
C SER A 184 -47.70 75.24 35.76
N VAL A 185 -48.43 74.45 34.98
CA VAL A 185 -49.85 74.72 34.68
C VAL A 185 -50.69 74.77 35.96
N LYS A 186 -50.47 73.86 36.91
CA LYS A 186 -51.16 73.87 38.21
C LYS A 186 -50.90 75.15 39.00
N THR A 187 -49.65 75.62 39.08
CA THR A 187 -49.33 76.87 39.78
C THR A 187 -49.94 78.09 39.09
N GLN A 188 -49.95 78.11 37.76
CA GLN A 188 -50.61 79.17 36.99
C GLN A 188 -52.11 79.21 37.27
N VAL A 189 -52.79 78.05 37.32
CA VAL A 189 -54.21 77.96 37.68
C VAL A 189 -54.47 78.46 39.11
N MET A 190 -53.62 78.07 40.08
CA MET A 190 -53.70 78.58 41.45
C MET A 190 -53.55 80.11 41.52
N GLN A 191 -52.60 80.69 40.78
CA GLN A 191 -52.42 82.14 40.70
C GLN A 191 -53.65 82.85 40.11
N TRP A 192 -54.23 82.31 39.03
CA TRP A 192 -55.47 82.82 38.46
C TRP A 192 -56.61 82.79 39.49
N LEU A 193 -56.76 81.70 40.23
CA LEU A 193 -57.78 81.57 41.28
C LEU A 193 -57.61 82.64 42.36
N ILE A 194 -56.38 82.86 42.85
CA ILE A 194 -56.07 83.92 43.83
C ILE A 194 -56.43 85.30 43.26
N GLY A 195 -56.10 85.56 41.99
CA GLY A 195 -56.43 86.82 41.31
C GLY A 195 -57.94 87.04 41.22
N VAL A 196 -58.71 86.02 40.85
CA VAL A 196 -60.17 86.09 40.76
C VAL A 196 -60.79 86.30 42.15
N CYS A 197 -60.40 85.55 43.17
CA CYS A 197 -60.91 85.72 44.54
C CYS A 197 -60.59 87.10 45.12
N THR A 198 -59.39 87.62 44.88
CA THR A 198 -58.99 88.96 45.35
C THR A 198 -59.77 90.04 44.61
N GLY A 199 -59.98 89.89 43.29
CA GLY A 199 -60.76 90.81 42.48
C GLY A 199 -62.23 90.85 42.90
N THR A 200 -62.87 89.70 43.12
CA THR A 200 -64.26 89.65 43.61
C THR A 200 -64.39 90.24 45.00
N PHE A 201 -63.45 89.95 45.92
CA PHE A 201 -63.43 90.54 47.25
C PHE A 201 -63.28 92.07 47.21
N ALA A 202 -62.40 92.60 46.35
CA ALA A 202 -62.25 94.04 46.15
C ALA A 202 -63.52 94.70 45.60
N LEU A 203 -64.22 94.05 44.66
CA LEU A 203 -65.50 94.54 44.14
C LEU A 203 -66.59 94.58 45.22
N VAL A 204 -66.68 93.54 46.06
CA VAL A 204 -67.62 93.51 47.19
C VAL A 204 -67.32 94.66 48.17
N LEU A 205 -66.05 94.87 48.53
CA LEU A 205 -65.65 95.98 49.40
C LEU A 205 -65.96 97.35 48.78
N ALA A 206 -65.72 97.53 47.48
CA ALA A 206 -66.05 98.75 46.76
C ALA A 206 -67.56 99.01 46.76
N TYR A 207 -68.38 97.97 46.58
CA TYR A 207 -69.83 98.06 46.61
C TYR A 207 -70.35 98.44 48.01
N VAL A 208 -69.85 97.79 49.07
CA VAL A 208 -70.18 98.14 50.47
C VAL A 208 -69.84 99.61 50.76
N ARG A 209 -68.69 100.09 50.27
CA ARG A 209 -68.28 101.49 50.44
C ARG A 209 -69.15 102.49 49.66
N LEU A 210 -69.77 102.09 48.56
CA LEU A 210 -70.67 102.96 47.78
C LEU A 210 -72.07 103.04 48.44
N LEU A 211 -72.48 101.98 49.15
CA LEU A 211 -73.76 101.90 49.86
C LEU A 211 -73.76 102.50 51.27
N THR A 212 -72.60 102.62 51.91
CA THR A 212 -72.42 103.23 53.24
C THR A 212 -72.06 104.71 53.10
#